data_AF-A0A925GC83-F1
#
_entry.id   AF-A0A925GC83-F1
#
_cell.length_a   1.000
_cell.length_b   1.000
_cell.length_c   1.000
_cell.angle_alpha   90.00
_cell.angle_beta   90.00
_cell.angle_gamma   90.00
#
_symmetry.space_group_name_H-M   'P 1'
#
loop_
_entity.id
_entity.type
_entity.pdbx_description
1 polymer ?
#
loop_
_entity_poly.entity_id
_entity_poly.type
_entity_poly.pdbx_seq_one_letter_code
_entity_poly.pdbx_strand_id
1 'polypeptide(L)'
;MELQTLVLIVGAVISLGVALYLYLEHQARTVRTRIVDVPGGLRFEAHGFSIEVQRSSKQLAVVARTGRLVRTPLDGGEIQTQLAPFNIHLPAAGLQIEVLKATTQDTPNEGTLIPAGFCTIRLRGTDAPSLPPTAADVYRSELCIERVPEIVIVSFNNFAARVRVWIEKIDRRLELERVARARKEEETAQAAEVERLLAEAQANKPSEEPLTDSAREALIALQLSTWRKAAGFTGAASEVSADAQGRVDWFVDVMDDGRITLHADKRTIHSTLQGADIASRGGELEIGVRDDYWTEDEPALRIFRVFKGLSPDARRAWKERLELVRDNVTRTAKRGP
;
A
#
# COMPACT_ATOMS: atom_id res chain seq x y z
N MET A 1 20.95 49.53 -67.95
CA MET A 1 21.41 48.68 -66.83
C MET A 1 22.21 47.56 -67.45
N GLU A 2 23.51 47.46 -67.17
CA GLU A 2 24.36 46.45 -67.80
C GLU A 2 24.01 45.04 -67.29
N LEU A 3 24.13 44.03 -68.15
CA LEU A 3 23.82 42.64 -67.81
C LEU A 3 24.59 42.18 -66.55
N GLN A 4 25.81 42.68 -66.36
CA GLN A 4 26.64 42.40 -65.19
C GLN A 4 26.03 42.92 -63.89
N THR A 5 25.48 44.14 -63.87
CA THR A 5 24.84 44.69 -62.66
C THR A 5 23.55 43.97 -62.33
N LEU A 6 22.79 43.53 -63.33
CA LEU A 6 21.58 42.73 -63.11
C LEU A 6 21.90 41.35 -62.53
N VAL A 7 22.94 40.66 -63.04
CA VAL A 7 23.37 39.36 -62.51
C VAL A 7 23.87 39.47 -61.06
N LEU A 8 24.63 40.52 -60.72
CA LEU A 8 25.09 40.76 -59.35
C LEU A 8 23.94 41.03 -58.38
N ILE A 9 22.95 41.83 -58.78
CA ILE A 9 21.77 42.13 -57.96
C ILE A 9 20.95 40.85 -57.72
N VAL A 10 20.69 40.06 -58.77
CA VAL A 10 19.94 38.80 -58.64
C VAL A 10 20.70 37.80 -57.76
N GLY A 11 22.02 37.66 -57.95
CA GLY A 11 22.85 36.78 -57.12
C GLY A 11 22.85 37.19 -55.63
N ALA A 12 22.93 38.48 -55.34
CA ALA A 12 22.87 39.00 -53.97
C ALA A 12 21.50 38.74 -53.31
N VAL A 13 20.40 38.95 -54.05
CA VAL A 13 19.04 38.70 -53.55
C VAL A 13 18.82 37.21 -53.26
N ILE A 14 19.26 36.32 -54.15
CA ILE A 14 19.18 34.87 -53.93
C ILE A 14 20.00 34.46 -52.71
N SER A 15 21.24 34.95 -52.59
CA SER A 15 22.13 34.61 -51.47
C SER A 15 21.55 35.07 -50.13
N LEU A 16 21.00 36.28 -50.07
CA LEU A 16 20.32 36.80 -48.88
C LEU A 16 19.07 35.97 -48.54
N GLY A 17 18.28 35.59 -49.54
CA GLY A 17 17.11 34.74 -49.36
C GLY A 17 17.47 33.37 -48.79
N VAL A 18 18.53 32.73 -49.30
CA VAL A 18 19.03 31.45 -48.77
C VAL A 18 19.55 31.60 -47.35
N ALA A 19 20.33 32.65 -47.06
CA ALA A 19 20.84 32.91 -45.72
C ALA A 19 19.70 33.13 -44.70
N LEU A 20 18.69 33.91 -45.07
CA LEU A 20 17.51 34.15 -44.24
C LEU A 20 16.71 32.86 -44.02
N TYR A 21 16.49 32.06 -45.06
CA TYR A 21 15.83 30.77 -44.95
C TYR A 21 16.56 29.83 -44.00
N LEU A 22 17.88 29.67 -44.17
CA LEU A 22 18.70 28.83 -43.30
C LEU A 22 18.70 29.34 -41.85
N TYR A 23 18.69 30.65 -41.64
CA TYR A 23 18.57 31.24 -40.30
C TYR A 23 17.21 30.93 -39.66
N LEU A 24 16.10 31.11 -40.39
CA LEU A 24 14.76 30.79 -39.91
C LEU A 24 14.60 29.29 -39.64
N GLU A 25 15.13 28.44 -40.51
CA GLU A 25 15.10 26.99 -40.32
C GLU A 25 15.93 26.57 -39.09
N HIS A 26 17.08 27.21 -38.89
CA HIS A 26 17.89 27.00 -37.69
C HIS A 26 17.13 27.38 -36.41
N GLN A 27 16.48 28.54 -36.38
CA GLN A 27 15.63 28.98 -35.26
C GLN A 27 14.40 28.07 -35.07
N ALA A 28 13.81 27.55 -36.14
CA ALA A 28 12.70 26.61 -36.03
C ALA A 28 13.16 25.27 -35.42
N ARG A 29 14.37 24.81 -35.75
CA ARG A 29 14.94 23.57 -35.19
C ARG A 29 15.24 23.67 -33.70
N THR A 30 15.65 24.84 -33.18
CA THR A 30 15.94 25.03 -31.75
C THR A 30 14.67 25.02 -30.89
N VAL A 31 13.52 25.36 -31.48
CA VAL A 31 12.22 25.43 -30.80
C VAL A 31 11.38 24.16 -30.99
N ARG A 32 11.76 23.28 -31.92
CA ARG A 32 10.99 22.08 -32.23
C ARG A 32 10.94 21.13 -31.03
N THR A 33 9.72 20.83 -30.59
CA THR A 33 9.43 19.84 -29.55
C THR A 33 8.72 18.63 -30.15
N ARG A 34 8.93 17.46 -29.55
CA ARG A 34 8.19 16.23 -29.87
C ARG A 34 7.86 15.50 -28.58
N ILE A 35 6.63 14.98 -28.52
CA ILE A 35 6.21 14.02 -27.49
C ILE A 35 5.92 12.74 -28.25
N VAL A 36 6.67 11.69 -27.96
CA VAL A 36 6.57 10.39 -28.62
C VAL A 36 6.25 9.32 -27.60
N ASP A 37 5.35 8.41 -27.97
CA ASP A 37 5.13 7.18 -27.22
C ASP A 37 6.27 6.22 -27.54
N VAL A 38 6.97 5.76 -26.50
CA VAL A 38 8.09 4.83 -26.60
C VAL A 38 7.72 3.52 -25.90
N PRO A 39 8.31 2.37 -26.28
CA PRO A 39 8.11 1.12 -25.56
C PRO A 39 8.41 1.31 -24.07
N GLY A 40 7.40 1.14 -23.22
CA GLY A 40 7.55 1.32 -21.77
C GLY A 40 7.29 2.74 -21.24
N GLY A 41 6.91 3.72 -22.06
CA GLY A 41 6.50 5.04 -21.55
C GLY A 41 6.36 6.16 -22.57
N LEU A 42 6.74 7.36 -22.16
CA LEU A 42 6.58 8.61 -22.89
C LEU A 42 7.92 9.33 -22.92
N ARG A 43 8.30 9.87 -24.08
CA ARG A 43 9.52 10.68 -24.20
C ARG A 43 9.19 12.07 -24.73
N PHE A 44 9.71 13.07 -24.05
CA PHE A 44 9.77 14.44 -24.52
C PHE A 44 11.15 14.70 -25.12
N GLU A 45 11.18 15.24 -26.33
CA GLU A 45 12.40 15.61 -27.04
C GLU A 45 12.33 17.10 -27.42
N ALA A 46 13.38 17.83 -27.09
CA ALA A 46 13.60 19.20 -27.52
C ALA A 46 15.06 19.38 -27.95
N HIS A 47 15.38 20.53 -28.56
CA HIS A 47 16.75 20.80 -28.92
C HIS A 47 17.64 20.88 -27.67
N GLY A 48 18.58 19.94 -27.57
CA GLY A 48 19.57 19.91 -26.48
C GLY A 48 19.16 19.16 -25.22
N PHE A 49 17.93 18.66 -25.11
CA PHE A 49 17.57 17.74 -24.02
C PHE A 49 16.40 16.82 -24.36
N SER A 50 16.34 15.68 -23.69
CA SER A 50 15.22 14.75 -23.74
C SER A 50 14.93 14.16 -22.36
N ILE A 51 13.65 13.97 -22.05
CA ILE A 51 13.20 13.34 -20.82
C ILE A 51 12.31 12.15 -21.20
N GLU A 52 12.68 10.97 -20.74
CA GLU A 52 11.96 9.73 -20.99
C GLU A 52 11.46 9.10 -19.71
N VAL A 53 10.19 8.75 -19.70
CA VAL A 53 9.55 7.97 -18.65
C VAL A 53 9.79 6.49 -18.90
N GLN A 54 10.43 5.81 -17.96
CA GLN A 54 10.62 4.36 -17.98
C GLN A 54 9.70 3.71 -16.94
N ARG A 55 8.52 3.24 -17.37
CA ARG A 55 7.48 2.75 -16.44
C ARG A 55 7.86 1.44 -15.74
N SER A 56 8.60 0.57 -16.41
CA SER A 56 9.04 -0.72 -15.87
C SER A 56 10.04 -0.55 -14.72
N SER A 57 11.04 0.30 -14.91
CA SER A 57 12.06 0.63 -13.90
C SER A 57 11.61 1.70 -12.90
N LYS A 58 10.45 2.34 -13.11
CA LYS A 58 9.92 3.44 -12.28
C LYS A 58 10.91 4.63 -12.18
N GLN A 59 11.54 4.98 -13.31
CA GLN A 59 12.57 6.02 -13.39
C GLN A 59 12.29 7.00 -14.54
N LEU A 60 12.90 8.18 -14.46
CA LEU A 60 13.02 9.11 -15.58
C LEU A 60 14.46 9.11 -16.07
N ALA A 61 14.67 8.83 -17.35
CA ALA A 61 15.95 9.04 -18.01
C ALA A 61 16.00 10.47 -18.54
N VAL A 62 17.00 11.23 -18.12
CA VAL A 62 17.19 12.62 -18.52
C VAL A 62 18.53 12.76 -19.23
N VAL A 63 18.47 13.21 -20.48
CA VAL A 63 19.64 13.55 -21.27
C VAL A 63 19.60 15.05 -21.52
N ALA A 64 20.65 15.78 -21.16
CA ALA A 64 20.77 17.19 -21.54
C ALA A 64 22.21 17.56 -21.90
N ARG A 65 22.33 18.45 -22.89
CA ARG A 65 23.61 19.03 -23.33
C ARG A 65 24.06 20.19 -22.46
N THR A 66 23.12 20.83 -21.76
CA THR A 66 23.37 22.00 -20.89
C THR A 66 22.59 21.84 -19.59
N GLY A 67 23.14 22.37 -18.49
CA GLY A 67 22.53 22.31 -17.16
C GLY A 67 23.51 21.91 -16.07
N ARG A 68 22.98 21.77 -14.86
CA ARG A 68 23.71 21.44 -13.64
C ARG A 68 22.94 20.42 -12.82
N LEU A 69 23.63 19.37 -12.40
CA LEU A 69 23.16 18.39 -11.42
C LEU A 69 23.88 18.65 -10.10
N VAL A 70 23.12 18.77 -9.02
CA VAL A 70 23.62 18.87 -7.65
C VAL A 70 23.12 17.65 -6.89
N ARG A 71 24.02 16.91 -6.25
CA ARG A 71 23.70 15.80 -5.35
C ARG A 71 24.16 16.15 -3.95
N THR A 72 23.21 16.29 -3.04
CA THR A 72 23.48 16.55 -1.63
C THR A 72 23.25 15.25 -0.86
N PRO A 73 24.27 14.69 -0.21
CA PRO A 73 24.09 13.52 0.64
C PRO A 73 23.22 13.88 1.84
N LEU A 74 22.35 12.95 2.25
CA LEU A 74 21.39 13.18 3.35
C LEU A 74 22.02 13.16 4.74
N ASP A 75 23.21 12.57 4.89
CA ASP A 75 23.98 12.48 6.13
C ASP A 75 24.89 13.70 6.39
N GLY A 76 24.85 14.72 5.53
CA GLY A 76 25.64 15.94 5.68
C GLY A 76 27.06 15.87 5.10
N GLY A 77 27.36 14.87 4.26
CA GLY A 77 28.61 14.80 3.49
C GLY A 77 28.79 15.88 2.41
N GLU A 78 29.85 15.74 1.60
CA GLU A 78 30.19 16.71 0.54
C GLU A 78 29.15 16.75 -0.59
N ILE A 79 28.80 17.97 -1.02
CA ILE A 79 27.89 18.21 -2.14
C ILE A 79 28.62 17.94 -3.46
N GLN A 80 28.09 17.02 -4.26
CA GLN A 80 28.62 16.74 -5.59
C GLN A 80 27.91 17.61 -6.62
N THR A 81 28.66 18.36 -7.40
CA THR A 81 28.13 19.17 -8.51
C THR A 81 28.69 18.67 -9.83
N GLN A 82 27.81 18.32 -10.76
CA GLN A 82 28.15 17.92 -12.11
C GLN A 82 27.53 18.89 -13.12
N LEU A 83 28.35 19.38 -14.05
CA LEU A 83 27.89 20.17 -15.20
C LEU A 83 27.63 19.25 -16.39
N ALA A 84 26.74 19.68 -17.28
CA ALA A 84 26.41 18.98 -18.52
C ALA A 84 27.64 18.77 -19.43
N PRO A 85 27.61 17.79 -20.36
CA PRO A 85 26.49 16.91 -20.70
C PRO A 85 26.26 15.82 -19.67
N PHE A 86 24.99 15.43 -19.47
CA PHE A 86 24.66 14.31 -18.60
C PHE A 86 23.59 13.41 -19.23
N ASN A 87 23.70 12.12 -18.90
CA ASN A 87 22.71 11.08 -19.15
C ASN A 87 22.48 10.37 -17.81
N ILE A 88 21.39 10.71 -17.13
CA ILE A 88 21.14 10.25 -15.76
C ILE A 88 19.76 9.63 -15.65
N HIS A 89 19.63 8.74 -14.67
CA HIS A 89 18.36 8.15 -14.28
C HIS A 89 17.97 8.69 -12.90
N LEU A 90 16.77 9.26 -12.80
CA LEU A 90 16.19 9.75 -11.56
C LEU A 90 15.03 8.83 -11.17
N PRO A 91 14.93 8.36 -9.91
CA PRO A 91 13.75 7.62 -9.47
C PRO A 91 12.51 8.50 -9.57
N ALA A 92 11.41 7.91 -10.01
CA ALA A 92 10.16 8.64 -10.18
C ALA A 92 9.49 8.96 -8.84
N ALA A 93 9.63 8.08 -7.85
CA ALA A 93 9.00 8.24 -6.55
C ALA A 93 9.54 9.46 -5.79
N GLY A 94 8.63 10.32 -5.33
CA GLY A 94 8.97 11.59 -4.67
C GLY A 94 9.60 12.65 -5.58
N LEU A 95 9.63 12.44 -6.90
CA LEU A 95 10.22 13.40 -7.84
C LEU A 95 9.30 14.62 -8.05
N GLN A 96 9.87 15.82 -7.88
CA GLN A 96 9.20 17.10 -8.14
C GLN A 96 9.73 17.71 -9.43
N ILE A 97 8.81 18.17 -10.28
CA ILE A 97 9.10 18.82 -11.56
C ILE A 97 8.60 20.26 -11.50
N GLU A 98 9.52 21.21 -11.53
CA GLU A 98 9.26 22.64 -11.45
C GLU A 98 9.79 23.36 -12.68
N VAL A 99 9.13 24.44 -13.07
CA VAL A 99 9.59 25.32 -14.15
C VAL A 99 9.68 26.73 -13.59
N LEU A 100 10.89 27.29 -13.58
CA LEU A 100 11.18 28.62 -13.09
C LEU A 100 11.36 29.57 -14.28
N LYS A 101 10.59 30.65 -14.34
CA LYS A 101 10.76 31.67 -15.37
C LYS A 101 11.94 32.56 -15.00
N ALA A 102 12.85 32.81 -15.94
CA ALA A 102 13.92 33.78 -15.73
C ALA A 102 13.37 35.20 -15.94
N THR A 103 13.60 36.07 -14.96
CA THR A 103 13.32 37.50 -15.03
C THR A 103 14.62 38.28 -15.01
N THR A 104 14.70 39.33 -15.81
CA THR A 104 15.87 40.23 -15.87
C THR A 104 15.42 41.60 -15.39
N GLN A 105 16.21 42.24 -14.52
CA GLN A 105 15.97 43.65 -14.17
C GLN A 105 16.47 44.55 -15.31
N ASP A 106 15.61 45.44 -15.79
CA ASP A 106 15.91 46.27 -16.96
C ASP A 106 16.90 47.40 -16.63
N THR A 107 16.91 47.89 -15.39
CA THR A 107 17.92 48.82 -14.86
C THR A 107 18.02 48.75 -13.33
N PRO A 108 19.16 49.11 -12.70
CA PRO A 108 19.33 49.01 -11.25
C PRO A 108 18.48 49.99 -10.41
N ASN A 109 17.71 50.89 -11.03
CA ASN A 109 16.98 51.96 -10.31
C ASN A 109 15.45 51.94 -10.50
N GLU A 110 14.91 51.16 -11.43
CA GLU A 110 13.47 50.92 -11.57
C GLU A 110 13.24 49.41 -11.60
N GLY A 111 12.75 48.86 -10.49
CA GLY A 111 12.62 47.41 -10.23
C GLY A 111 11.63 46.63 -11.10
N THR A 112 11.44 47.03 -12.36
CA THR A 112 10.60 46.33 -13.34
C THR A 112 11.35 45.10 -13.85
N LEU A 113 10.79 43.92 -13.56
CA LEU A 113 11.31 42.63 -14.02
C LEU A 113 10.75 42.32 -15.41
N ILE A 114 11.60 42.24 -16.43
CA ILE A 114 11.23 41.85 -17.79
C ILE A 114 11.44 40.33 -17.97
N PRO A 115 10.48 39.61 -18.60
CA PRO A 115 10.67 38.20 -18.95
C PRO A 115 11.87 38.01 -19.86
N ALA A 116 12.84 37.18 -19.46
CA ALA A 116 14.08 36.96 -20.22
C ALA A 116 13.87 36.12 -21.51
N GLY A 117 12.66 35.61 -21.75
CA GLY A 117 12.34 34.67 -22.85
C GLY A 117 12.83 33.23 -22.63
N PHE A 118 13.46 32.95 -21.49
CA PHE A 118 13.97 31.64 -21.10
C PHE A 118 13.45 31.20 -19.73
N CYS A 119 13.42 29.89 -19.52
CA CYS A 119 13.03 29.23 -18.29
C CYS A 119 14.08 28.20 -17.87
N THR A 120 14.05 27.81 -16.62
CA THR A 120 14.83 26.71 -16.06
C THR A 120 13.90 25.59 -15.63
N ILE A 121 14.13 24.38 -16.14
CA ILE A 121 13.42 23.19 -15.68
C ILE A 121 14.22 22.61 -14.51
N ARG A 122 13.56 22.42 -13.37
CA ARG A 122 14.16 21.86 -12.16
C ARG A 122 13.48 20.54 -11.81
N LEU A 123 14.27 19.48 -11.69
CA LEU A 123 13.85 18.15 -11.23
C LEU A 123 14.51 17.87 -9.89
N ARG A 124 13.71 17.57 -8.86
CA ARG A 124 14.19 17.31 -7.50
C ARG A 124 13.70 15.95 -7.04
N GLY A 125 14.58 15.10 -6.54
CA GLY A 125 14.21 13.79 -6.02
C GLY A 125 15.26 13.21 -5.09
N THR A 126 14.97 12.03 -4.55
CA THR A 126 15.86 11.29 -3.65
C THR A 126 16.16 9.93 -4.27
N ASP A 127 17.42 9.50 -4.26
CA ASP A 127 17.86 8.28 -4.96
C ASP A 127 17.25 6.99 -4.38
N ALA A 128 16.87 7.01 -3.09
CA ALA A 128 16.16 5.92 -2.43
C ALA A 128 14.94 6.41 -1.62
N PRO A 129 13.79 6.66 -2.28
CA PRO A 129 12.62 7.23 -1.63
C PRO A 129 11.95 6.30 -0.61
N SER A 130 12.28 5.00 -0.64
CA SER A 130 11.79 3.99 0.31
C SER A 130 12.60 3.88 1.60
N LEU A 131 13.82 4.43 1.64
CA LEU A 131 14.71 4.36 2.79
C LEU A 131 14.51 5.56 3.73
N PRO A 132 14.76 5.39 5.04
CA PRO A 132 14.72 6.50 5.98
C PRO A 132 15.77 7.55 5.63
N PRO A 133 15.54 8.84 5.94
CA PRO A 133 16.42 9.95 5.60
C PRO A 133 17.80 9.89 6.29
N THR A 134 18.00 8.97 7.23
CA THR A 134 19.25 8.70 7.95
C THR A 134 20.08 7.56 7.34
N ALA A 135 19.63 6.96 6.23
CA ALA A 135 20.38 5.93 5.56
C ALA A 135 21.65 6.51 4.91
N ALA A 136 22.79 5.87 5.17
CA ALA A 136 24.06 6.17 4.51
C ALA A 136 23.93 5.94 2.99
N ASP A 137 24.68 6.71 2.20
CA ASP A 137 24.72 6.66 0.73
C ASP A 137 23.43 7.05 -0.01
N VAL A 138 22.50 7.75 0.64
CA VAL A 138 21.32 8.32 -0.02
C VAL A 138 21.52 9.79 -0.35
N TYR A 139 21.33 10.14 -1.61
CA TYR A 139 21.48 11.50 -2.12
C TYR A 139 20.14 12.14 -2.47
N ARG A 140 20.02 13.44 -2.19
CA ARG A 140 19.03 14.32 -2.80
C ARG A 140 19.62 14.88 -4.09
N SER A 141 19.01 14.54 -5.21
CA SER A 141 19.41 14.97 -6.55
C SER A 141 18.54 16.17 -6.99
N GLU A 142 19.17 17.30 -7.30
CA GLU A 142 18.56 18.46 -7.96
C GLU A 142 19.19 18.67 -9.34
N LEU A 143 18.41 18.41 -10.39
CA LEU A 143 18.80 18.67 -11.77
C LEU A 143 18.15 19.95 -12.30
N CYS A 144 18.97 20.87 -12.79
CA CYS A 144 18.55 22.10 -13.43
C CYS A 144 18.95 22.11 -14.91
N ILE A 145 17.98 22.13 -15.82
CA ILE A 145 18.17 22.39 -17.25
C ILE A 145 17.91 23.86 -17.48
N GLU A 146 18.98 24.62 -17.72
CA GLU A 146 18.95 26.08 -17.82
C GLU A 146 18.70 26.54 -19.27
N ARG A 147 18.22 27.79 -19.41
CA ARG A 147 18.03 28.48 -20.70
C ARG A 147 17.11 27.77 -21.69
N VAL A 148 16.05 27.15 -21.21
CA VAL A 148 15.01 26.53 -22.05
C VAL A 148 14.11 27.62 -22.65
N PRO A 149 13.90 27.69 -23.98
CA PRO A 149 13.01 28.69 -24.58
C PRO A 149 11.58 28.57 -24.05
N GLU A 150 10.91 29.70 -23.77
CA GLU A 150 9.55 29.69 -23.19
C GLU A 150 8.52 28.96 -24.07
N ILE A 151 8.69 29.03 -25.39
CA ILE A 151 7.85 28.31 -26.35
C ILE A 151 7.97 26.76 -26.22
N VAL A 152 9.14 26.25 -25.83
CA VAL A 152 9.37 24.83 -25.55
C VAL A 152 8.66 24.42 -24.24
N ILE A 153 8.61 25.33 -23.27
CA ILE A 153 7.97 25.10 -21.97
C ILE A 153 6.47 24.83 -22.09
N VAL A 154 5.78 25.45 -23.05
CA VAL A 154 4.36 25.20 -23.28
C VAL A 154 4.11 23.71 -23.58
N SER A 155 4.87 23.13 -24.52
CA SER A 155 4.78 21.69 -24.81
C SER A 155 5.28 20.84 -23.65
N PHE A 156 6.35 21.27 -22.99
CA PHE A 156 6.91 20.56 -21.84
C PHE A 156 5.92 20.45 -20.68
N ASN A 157 5.14 21.50 -20.39
CA ASN A 157 4.14 21.49 -19.32
C ASN A 157 3.06 20.43 -19.54
N ASN A 158 2.64 20.21 -20.79
CA ASN A 158 1.68 19.13 -21.11
C ASN A 158 2.29 17.75 -20.83
N PHE A 159 3.56 17.55 -21.19
CA PHE A 159 4.29 16.33 -20.85
C PHE A 159 4.44 16.18 -19.33
N ALA A 160 4.96 17.20 -18.65
CA ALA A 160 5.20 17.21 -17.22
C ALA A 160 3.92 16.95 -16.40
N ALA A 161 2.77 17.47 -16.83
CA ALA A 161 1.48 17.16 -16.20
C ALA A 161 1.17 15.66 -16.22
N ARG A 162 1.38 14.97 -17.36
CA ARG A 162 1.20 13.52 -17.47
C ARG A 162 2.19 12.76 -16.60
N VAL A 163 3.43 13.24 -16.53
CA VAL A 163 4.48 12.64 -15.70
C VAL A 163 4.17 12.79 -14.21
N ARG A 164 3.69 13.96 -13.76
CA ARG A 164 3.29 14.21 -12.35
C ARG A 164 2.20 13.26 -11.88
N VAL A 165 1.15 13.07 -12.68
CA VAL A 165 0.07 12.11 -12.37
C VAL A 165 0.62 10.67 -12.24
N TRP A 166 1.57 10.30 -13.10
CA TRP A 166 2.19 8.99 -13.03
C TRP A 166 3.09 8.83 -11.77
N ILE A 167 3.86 9.86 -11.41
CA ILE A 167 4.65 9.90 -10.17
C ILE A 167 3.74 9.75 -8.95
N GLU A 168 2.66 10.52 -8.87
CA GLU A 168 1.69 10.45 -7.77
C GLU A 168 1.10 9.03 -7.61
N LYS A 169 0.83 8.35 -8.73
CA LYS A 169 0.36 6.96 -8.71
C LYS A 169 1.43 6.00 -8.16
N ILE A 170 2.70 6.22 -8.46
CA ILE A 170 3.81 5.43 -7.89
C ILE A 170 3.91 5.69 -6.39
N ASP A 171 3.88 6.94 -5.95
CA ASP A 171 3.98 7.32 -4.53
C ASP A 171 2.84 6.71 -3.73
N ARG A 172 1.59 6.83 -4.21
CA ARG A 172 0.43 6.22 -3.58
C ARG A 172 0.56 4.70 -3.47
N ARG A 173 1.11 4.04 -4.50
CA ARG A 173 1.33 2.59 -4.47
C ARG A 173 2.40 2.20 -3.45
N LEU A 174 3.50 2.94 -3.39
CA LEU A 174 4.57 2.70 -2.42
C LEU A 174 4.08 2.89 -0.99
N GLU A 175 3.23 3.89 -0.75
CA GLU A 175 2.64 4.13 0.57
C GLU A 175 1.72 2.99 1.00
N LEU A 176 0.86 2.51 0.10
CA LEU A 176 0.04 1.32 0.37
C LEU A 176 0.90 0.08 0.65
N GLU A 177 2.00 -0.11 -0.08
CA GLU A 177 2.94 -1.21 0.15
C GLU A 177 3.69 -1.07 1.49
N ARG A 178 3.94 0.15 1.98
CA ARG A 178 4.50 0.38 3.33
C ARG A 178 3.50 0.01 4.42
N VAL A 179 2.27 0.53 4.34
CA VAL A 179 1.22 0.25 5.33
C VAL A 179 0.92 -1.25 5.38
N ALA A 180 0.86 -1.93 4.23
CA ALA A 180 0.65 -3.37 4.18
C ALA A 180 1.81 -4.16 4.81
N ARG A 181 3.06 -3.71 4.65
CA ARG A 181 4.22 -4.33 5.31
C ARG A 181 4.19 -4.12 6.82
N ALA A 182 3.95 -2.90 7.28
CA ALA A 182 3.83 -2.59 8.71
C ALA A 182 2.75 -3.44 9.38
N ARG A 183 1.56 -3.59 8.76
CA ARG A 183 0.50 -4.46 9.28
C ARG A 183 0.92 -5.93 9.36
N LYS A 184 1.61 -6.45 8.33
CA LYS A 184 2.12 -7.83 8.35
C LYS A 184 3.17 -8.01 9.45
N GLU A 185 4.06 -7.04 9.62
CA GLU A 185 5.08 -7.06 10.67
C GLU A 185 4.42 -7.05 12.07
N GLU A 186 3.41 -6.20 12.29
CA GLU A 186 2.60 -6.19 13.52
C GLU A 186 1.87 -7.51 13.75
N GLU A 187 1.23 -8.08 12.73
CA GLU A 187 0.56 -9.39 12.82
C GLU A 187 1.55 -10.51 13.17
N THR A 188 2.73 -10.52 12.54
CA THR A 188 3.78 -11.50 12.86
C THR A 188 4.37 -11.31 14.25
N ALA A 189 4.53 -10.06 14.71
CA ALA A 189 4.98 -9.76 16.06
C ALA A 189 3.95 -10.17 17.12
N GLN A 190 2.66 -9.93 16.85
CA GLN A 190 1.57 -10.40 17.72
C GLN A 190 1.52 -11.93 17.77
N ALA A 191 1.64 -12.61 16.63
CA ALA A 191 1.68 -14.07 16.58
C ALA A 191 2.87 -14.64 17.36
N ALA A 192 4.07 -14.05 17.20
CA ALA A 192 5.27 -14.44 17.92
C ALA A 192 5.16 -14.18 19.44
N GLU A 193 4.52 -13.09 19.85
CA GLU A 193 4.28 -12.81 21.26
C GLU A 193 3.28 -13.80 21.87
N VAL A 194 2.21 -14.15 21.16
CA VAL A 194 1.28 -15.21 21.58
C VAL A 194 2.00 -16.55 21.70
N GLU A 195 2.84 -16.91 20.74
CA GLU A 195 3.65 -18.12 20.80
C GLU A 195 4.62 -18.11 22.00
N ARG A 196 5.25 -16.97 22.28
CA ARG A 196 6.13 -16.81 23.45
C ARG A 196 5.35 -16.95 24.76
N LEU A 197 4.18 -16.34 24.90
CA LEU A 197 3.33 -16.47 26.08
C LEU A 197 2.84 -17.91 26.28
N LEU A 198 2.51 -18.61 25.19
CA LEU A 198 2.16 -20.03 25.25
C LEU A 198 3.35 -20.91 25.65
N ALA A 199 4.55 -20.62 25.14
CA ALA A 199 5.78 -21.32 25.51
C ALA A 199 6.18 -21.04 26.96
N GLU A 200 6.04 -19.82 27.46
CA GLU A 200 6.30 -19.44 28.85
C GLU A 200 5.27 -20.06 29.81
N ALA A 201 4.00 -20.12 29.42
CA ALA A 201 2.96 -20.84 30.17
C ALA A 201 3.20 -22.37 30.21
N GLN A 202 3.92 -22.91 29.22
CA GLN A 202 4.33 -24.33 29.19
C GLN A 202 5.66 -24.56 29.93
N ALA A 203 6.57 -23.59 29.94
CA ALA A 203 7.91 -23.68 30.54
C ALA A 203 7.90 -23.35 32.05
N ASN A 204 7.01 -22.46 32.50
CA ASN A 204 6.72 -22.33 33.92
C ASN A 204 5.97 -23.60 34.36
N LYS A 205 6.64 -24.41 35.18
CA LYS A 205 5.96 -25.38 36.05
C LYS A 205 4.73 -24.70 36.65
N PRO A 206 3.59 -25.40 36.78
CA PRO A 206 2.36 -24.80 37.31
C PRO A 206 2.70 -24.18 38.66
N SER A 207 2.77 -22.85 38.71
CA SER A 207 2.77 -22.15 39.98
C SER A 207 1.39 -22.43 40.57
N GLU A 208 1.35 -23.02 41.75
CA GLU A 208 0.10 -23.30 42.46
C GLU A 208 -0.65 -22.02 42.88
N GLU A 209 -0.04 -20.85 42.66
CA GLU A 209 -0.68 -19.56 42.90
C GLU A 209 -1.70 -19.23 41.79
N PRO A 210 -3.00 -19.09 42.13
CA PRO A 210 -4.03 -18.71 41.18
C PRO A 210 -3.78 -17.29 40.65
N LEU A 211 -4.08 -17.05 39.37
CA LEU A 211 -4.00 -15.72 38.77
C LEU A 211 -4.94 -14.75 39.49
N THR A 212 -4.61 -13.45 39.45
CA THR A 212 -5.56 -12.41 39.84
C THR A 212 -6.80 -12.48 38.94
N ASP A 213 -7.98 -12.20 39.51
CA ASP A 213 -9.26 -12.33 38.77
C ASP A 213 -9.25 -11.51 37.47
N SER A 214 -8.64 -10.33 37.46
CA SER A 214 -8.52 -9.47 36.27
C SER A 214 -7.64 -10.06 35.17
N ALA A 215 -6.51 -10.69 35.52
CA ALA A 215 -5.65 -11.36 34.56
C ALA A 215 -6.32 -12.63 34.01
N ARG A 216 -7.04 -13.36 34.86
CA ARG A 216 -7.83 -14.54 34.47
C ARG A 216 -8.90 -14.17 33.45
N GLU A 217 -9.69 -13.13 33.73
CA GLU A 217 -10.74 -12.65 32.82
C GLU A 217 -10.17 -12.17 31.47
N ALA A 218 -9.03 -11.48 31.47
CA ALA A 218 -8.37 -11.05 30.25
C ALA A 218 -7.91 -12.23 29.37
N LEU A 219 -7.35 -13.28 29.96
CA LEU A 219 -6.94 -14.49 29.24
C LEU A 219 -8.13 -15.27 28.68
N ILE A 220 -9.23 -15.36 29.42
CA ILE A 220 -10.48 -15.98 28.95
C ILE A 220 -11.02 -15.19 27.76
N ALA A 221 -11.11 -13.86 27.87
CA ALA A 221 -11.58 -13.00 26.80
C ALA A 221 -10.72 -13.14 25.52
N LEU A 222 -9.40 -13.24 25.67
CA LEU A 222 -8.48 -13.46 24.55
C LEU A 222 -8.73 -14.79 23.84
N GLN A 223 -8.86 -15.89 24.59
CA GLN A 223 -9.18 -17.21 24.02
C GLN A 223 -10.52 -17.19 23.27
N LEU A 224 -11.56 -16.62 23.89
CA LEU A 224 -12.89 -16.51 23.29
C LEU A 224 -12.87 -15.66 22.01
N SER A 225 -12.16 -14.53 22.01
CA SER A 225 -12.01 -13.68 20.82
C SER A 225 -11.32 -14.40 19.66
N THR A 226 -10.35 -15.27 19.97
CA THR A 226 -9.64 -16.06 18.97
C THR A 226 -10.58 -17.05 18.29
N TRP A 227 -11.41 -17.75 19.07
CA TRP A 227 -12.40 -18.69 18.54
C TRP A 227 -13.52 -17.99 17.78
N ARG A 228 -14.02 -16.84 18.24
CA ARG A 228 -15.03 -16.05 17.52
C ARG A 228 -14.51 -15.51 16.19
N LYS A 229 -13.24 -15.08 16.16
CA LYS A 229 -12.57 -14.65 14.92
C LYS A 229 -12.44 -15.82 13.93
N ALA A 230 -12.06 -17.01 14.40
CA ALA A 230 -11.98 -18.21 13.57
C ALA A 230 -13.36 -18.66 13.06
N ALA A 231 -14.40 -18.56 13.90
CA ALA A 231 -15.78 -18.90 13.56
C ALA A 231 -16.41 -17.93 12.54
N GLY A 232 -15.93 -16.68 12.48
CA GLY A 232 -16.54 -15.61 11.68
C GLY A 232 -17.86 -15.09 12.23
N PHE A 233 -18.17 -15.37 13.51
CA PHE A 233 -19.34 -14.85 14.20
C PHE A 233 -19.12 -14.76 15.72
N THR A 234 -19.97 -13.96 16.38
CA THR A 234 -20.10 -13.87 17.84
C THR A 234 -21.52 -14.26 18.19
N GLY A 235 -21.72 -15.26 19.04
CA GLY A 235 -23.05 -15.76 19.39
C GLY A 235 -23.93 -14.74 20.10
N ALA A 236 -25.24 -14.91 19.97
CA ALA A 236 -26.24 -14.16 20.71
C ALA A 236 -26.31 -14.60 22.19
N ALA A 237 -25.93 -15.86 22.46
CA ALA A 237 -25.78 -16.38 23.80
C ALA A 237 -24.46 -17.17 23.91
N SER A 238 -23.71 -16.90 24.98
CA SER A 238 -22.46 -17.60 25.26
C SER A 238 -22.36 -18.01 26.73
N GLU A 239 -21.59 -19.05 27.01
CA GLU A 239 -21.24 -19.50 28.36
C GLU A 239 -19.85 -20.11 28.35
N VAL A 240 -19.10 -19.89 29.43
CA VAL A 240 -17.71 -20.34 29.54
C VAL A 240 -17.40 -20.82 30.95
N SER A 241 -16.56 -21.84 31.07
CA SER A 241 -15.88 -22.20 32.31
C SER A 241 -14.38 -22.27 32.06
N ALA A 242 -13.61 -21.80 33.03
CA ALA A 242 -12.16 -21.80 32.97
C ALA A 242 -11.56 -22.17 34.32
N ASP A 243 -10.34 -22.71 34.29
CA ASP A 243 -9.57 -23.06 35.46
C ASP A 243 -9.01 -21.82 36.19
N ALA A 244 -8.38 -22.03 37.34
CA ALA A 244 -7.75 -20.97 38.13
C ALA A 244 -6.59 -20.27 37.40
N GLN A 245 -6.08 -20.88 36.32
CA GLN A 245 -5.04 -20.34 35.45
C GLN A 245 -5.63 -19.63 34.22
N GLY A 246 -6.95 -19.48 34.13
CA GLY A 246 -7.64 -18.80 33.03
C GLY A 246 -7.71 -19.60 31.74
N ARG A 247 -7.38 -20.90 31.76
CA ARG A 247 -7.56 -21.79 30.60
C ARG A 247 -8.99 -22.25 30.56
N VAL A 248 -9.62 -22.11 29.39
CA VAL A 248 -11.02 -22.47 29.23
C VAL A 248 -11.18 -23.99 29.20
N ASP A 249 -11.99 -24.53 30.11
CA ASP A 249 -12.33 -25.95 30.20
C ASP A 249 -13.39 -26.33 29.16
N TRP A 250 -14.42 -25.50 29.06
CA TRP A 250 -15.47 -25.61 28.05
C TRP A 250 -16.05 -24.24 27.70
N PHE A 251 -16.50 -24.10 26.45
CA PHE A 251 -17.11 -22.89 25.94
C PHE A 251 -18.20 -23.21 24.91
N VAL A 252 -19.30 -22.48 24.98
CA VAL A 252 -20.42 -22.56 24.04
C VAL A 252 -20.73 -21.15 23.57
N ASP A 253 -20.79 -20.95 22.25
CA ASP A 253 -21.24 -19.70 21.64
C ASP A 253 -22.25 -20.01 20.54
N VAL A 254 -23.51 -19.60 20.71
CA VAL A 254 -24.60 -19.95 19.80
C VAL A 254 -25.28 -18.70 19.23
N MET A 255 -25.55 -18.75 17.93
CA MET A 255 -26.34 -17.77 17.19
C MET A 255 -27.78 -18.25 17.01
N ASP A 256 -28.71 -17.30 16.88
CA ASP A 256 -30.13 -17.60 16.63
C ASP A 256 -30.37 -18.29 15.27
N ASP A 257 -29.43 -18.17 14.33
CA ASP A 257 -29.45 -18.83 13.02
C ASP A 257 -28.94 -20.28 13.04
N GLY A 258 -28.54 -20.79 14.21
CA GLY A 258 -28.07 -22.17 14.38
C GLY A 258 -26.56 -22.34 14.35
N ARG A 259 -25.77 -21.34 13.96
CA ARG A 259 -24.31 -21.43 14.03
C ARG A 259 -23.86 -21.54 15.47
N ILE A 260 -22.91 -22.44 15.73
CA ILE A 260 -22.41 -22.73 17.06
C ILE A 260 -20.91 -22.96 17.07
N THR A 261 -20.24 -22.39 18.08
CA THR A 261 -18.86 -22.72 18.45
C THR A 261 -18.90 -23.53 19.73
N LEU A 262 -18.26 -24.69 19.73
CA LEU A 262 -18.11 -25.55 20.90
C LEU A 262 -16.63 -25.77 21.17
N HIS A 263 -16.25 -25.61 22.43
CA HIS A 263 -14.95 -26.01 22.95
C HIS A 263 -15.14 -26.94 24.15
N ALA A 264 -14.49 -28.10 24.13
CA ALA A 264 -14.35 -29.01 25.27
C ALA A 264 -13.22 -30.01 24.98
N ASP A 265 -12.61 -30.57 26.03
CA ASP A 265 -11.53 -31.57 25.91
C ASP A 265 -10.39 -31.13 24.97
N LYS A 266 -10.01 -29.83 25.03
CA LYS A 266 -8.98 -29.21 24.18
C LYS A 266 -9.28 -29.25 22.67
N ARG A 267 -10.54 -29.44 22.29
CA ARG A 267 -10.99 -29.41 20.89
C ARG A 267 -11.96 -28.26 20.72
N THR A 268 -11.85 -27.55 19.60
CA THR A 268 -12.80 -26.51 19.18
C THR A 268 -13.42 -26.93 17.85
N ILE A 269 -14.72 -26.72 17.68
CA ILE A 269 -15.41 -26.85 16.40
C ILE A 269 -16.29 -25.62 16.16
N HIS A 270 -16.41 -25.24 14.90
CA HIS A 270 -17.35 -24.23 14.42
C HIS A 270 -18.29 -24.94 13.45
N SER A 271 -19.57 -25.04 13.79
CA SER A 271 -20.54 -25.83 13.03
C SER A 271 -21.94 -25.23 13.16
N THR A 272 -22.96 -26.02 12.84
CA THR A 272 -24.38 -25.71 12.94
C THR A 272 -25.08 -26.70 13.86
N LEU A 273 -26.13 -26.24 14.54
CA LEU A 273 -27.04 -27.08 15.29
C LEU A 273 -27.95 -27.92 14.39
N GLN A 274 -27.92 -27.75 13.07
CA GLN A 274 -28.72 -28.56 12.16
C GLN A 274 -28.37 -30.06 12.28
N GLY A 275 -29.34 -30.86 12.72
CA GLY A 275 -29.15 -32.30 12.95
C GLY A 275 -28.31 -32.63 14.20
N ALA A 276 -28.14 -31.67 15.12
CA ALA A 276 -27.43 -31.90 16.37
C ALA A 276 -28.25 -32.75 17.36
N ASP A 277 -27.56 -33.59 18.11
CA ASP A 277 -28.12 -34.32 19.25
C ASP A 277 -27.74 -33.62 20.56
N ILE A 278 -28.70 -33.49 21.48
CA ILE A 278 -28.55 -32.70 22.71
C ILE A 278 -29.11 -33.51 23.87
N ALA A 279 -28.22 -34.02 24.71
CA ALA A 279 -28.57 -34.88 25.84
C ALA A 279 -28.00 -34.35 27.17
N SER A 280 -28.72 -34.60 28.27
CA SER A 280 -28.19 -34.36 29.61
C SER A 280 -27.54 -35.64 30.12
N ARG A 281 -26.28 -35.58 30.55
CA ARG A 281 -25.53 -36.76 30.99
C ARG A 281 -24.62 -36.42 32.16
N GLY A 282 -24.79 -37.11 33.29
CA GLY A 282 -23.81 -37.06 34.40
C GLY A 282 -23.56 -35.67 35.00
N GLY A 283 -24.54 -34.75 34.97
CA GLY A 283 -24.34 -33.37 35.43
C GLY A 283 -23.69 -32.44 34.39
N GLU A 284 -23.52 -32.92 33.17
CA GLU A 284 -23.06 -32.17 32.01
C GLU A 284 -24.14 -32.22 30.91
N LEU A 285 -23.89 -31.46 29.85
CA LEU A 285 -24.69 -31.51 28.64
C LEU A 285 -23.80 -32.01 27.51
N GLU A 286 -24.26 -33.07 26.85
CA GLU A 286 -23.60 -33.71 25.74
C GLU A 286 -24.23 -33.17 24.45
N ILE A 287 -23.43 -32.48 23.63
CA ILE A 287 -23.84 -31.91 22.36
C ILE A 287 -23.10 -32.64 21.24
N GLY A 288 -23.82 -33.40 20.43
CA GLY A 288 -23.34 -33.98 19.19
C GLY A 288 -23.62 -33.07 18.01
N VAL A 289 -22.59 -32.60 17.31
CA VAL A 289 -22.73 -31.79 16.09
C VAL A 289 -22.14 -32.49 14.88
N ARG A 290 -22.59 -32.10 13.69
CA ARG A 290 -21.98 -32.54 12.43
C ARG A 290 -20.63 -31.82 12.27
N ASP A 291 -19.60 -32.55 11.88
CA ASP A 291 -18.33 -31.94 11.46
C ASP A 291 -18.22 -31.93 9.93
N ASP A 292 -17.09 -31.44 9.43
CA ASP A 292 -16.83 -31.35 7.99
C ASP A 292 -16.76 -32.72 7.28
N TYR A 293 -16.66 -33.82 8.04
CA TYR A 293 -16.58 -35.19 7.54
C TYR A 293 -17.92 -35.94 7.63
N TRP A 294 -18.95 -35.32 8.20
CA TRP A 294 -20.27 -35.93 8.35
C TRP A 294 -20.92 -36.16 6.98
N THR A 295 -21.40 -37.39 6.76
CA THR A 295 -22.17 -37.77 5.56
C THR A 295 -23.37 -38.62 5.96
N GLU A 296 -24.31 -38.85 5.03
CA GLU A 296 -25.44 -39.76 5.30
C GLU A 296 -24.97 -41.21 5.50
N ASP A 297 -23.89 -41.60 4.84
CA ASP A 297 -23.28 -42.93 4.94
C ASP A 297 -22.46 -43.09 6.24
N GLU A 298 -21.91 -42.00 6.77
CA GLU A 298 -21.17 -41.94 8.04
C GLU A 298 -21.80 -40.93 9.01
N PRO A 299 -22.92 -41.28 9.67
CA PRO A 299 -23.73 -40.32 10.42
C PRO A 299 -23.19 -40.02 11.83
N ALA A 300 -21.92 -40.30 12.11
CA ALA A 300 -21.33 -40.13 13.43
C ALA A 300 -21.22 -38.63 13.79
N LEU A 301 -21.81 -38.25 14.92
CA LEU A 301 -21.72 -36.88 15.42
C LEU A 301 -20.48 -36.69 16.28
N ARG A 302 -19.87 -35.50 16.18
CA ARG A 302 -18.78 -35.09 17.05
C ARG A 302 -19.35 -34.62 18.38
N ILE A 303 -19.03 -35.35 19.44
CA ILE A 303 -19.60 -35.12 20.78
C ILE A 303 -18.69 -34.20 21.60
N PHE A 304 -19.32 -33.19 22.21
CA PHE A 304 -18.73 -32.26 23.18
C PHE A 304 -19.50 -32.34 24.49
N ARG A 305 -18.78 -32.34 25.61
CA ARG A 305 -19.37 -32.28 26.96
C ARG A 305 -19.09 -30.92 27.58
N VAL A 306 -20.15 -30.18 27.88
CA VAL A 306 -20.09 -28.81 28.36
C VAL A 306 -20.97 -28.62 29.60
N PHE A 307 -20.92 -27.43 30.18
CA PHE A 307 -21.71 -27.05 31.36
C PHE A 307 -21.39 -27.85 32.63
N LYS A 308 -20.19 -28.44 32.70
CA LYS A 308 -19.67 -29.02 33.93
C LYS A 308 -19.58 -27.93 35.01
N GLY A 309 -20.14 -28.20 36.18
CA GLY A 309 -20.15 -27.27 37.32
C GLY A 309 -21.30 -26.26 37.35
N LEU A 310 -22.10 -26.14 36.29
CA LEU A 310 -23.31 -25.31 36.34
C LEU A 310 -24.39 -25.89 37.27
N SER A 311 -25.37 -25.07 37.66
CA SER A 311 -26.55 -25.57 38.38
C SER A 311 -27.46 -26.41 37.46
N PRO A 312 -28.26 -27.34 38.01
CA PRO A 312 -29.23 -28.10 37.22
C PRO A 312 -30.20 -27.24 36.41
N ASP A 313 -30.67 -26.14 37.00
CA ASP A 313 -31.62 -25.22 36.35
C ASP A 313 -30.97 -24.46 35.20
N ALA A 314 -29.72 -23.98 35.38
CA ALA A 314 -28.98 -23.32 34.32
C ALA A 314 -28.70 -24.27 33.14
N ARG A 315 -28.31 -25.53 33.44
CA ARG A 315 -28.15 -26.57 32.41
C ARG A 315 -29.44 -26.85 31.66
N ARG A 316 -30.57 -26.93 32.38
CA ARG A 316 -31.88 -27.14 31.76
C ARG A 316 -32.28 -25.99 30.84
N ALA A 317 -32.10 -24.75 31.28
CA ALA A 317 -32.38 -23.57 30.46
C ALA A 317 -31.50 -23.53 29.20
N TRP A 318 -30.21 -23.87 29.33
CA TRP A 318 -29.31 -24.00 28.19
C TRP A 318 -29.72 -25.11 27.23
N LYS A 319 -30.12 -26.27 27.74
CA LYS A 319 -30.66 -27.36 26.92
C LYS A 319 -31.87 -26.90 26.10
N GLU A 320 -32.87 -26.33 26.79
CA GLU A 320 -34.10 -25.85 26.15
C GLU A 320 -33.81 -24.80 25.08
N ARG A 321 -32.86 -23.88 25.33
CA ARG A 321 -32.39 -22.90 24.34
C ARG A 321 -31.78 -23.56 23.10
N LEU A 322 -30.84 -24.47 23.29
CA LEU A 322 -30.16 -25.14 22.17
C LEU A 322 -31.13 -25.99 21.34
N GLU A 323 -32.04 -26.69 22.00
CA GLU A 323 -33.11 -27.46 21.33
C GLU A 323 -34.05 -26.55 20.54
N LEU A 324 -34.44 -25.40 21.10
CA LEU A 324 -35.27 -24.43 20.40
C LEU A 324 -34.60 -23.90 19.12
N VAL A 325 -33.32 -23.52 19.21
CA VAL A 325 -32.54 -23.04 18.05
C VAL A 325 -32.40 -24.14 17.00
N ARG A 326 -32.01 -25.37 17.40
CA ARG A 326 -31.94 -26.54 16.50
C ARG A 326 -33.26 -26.78 15.79
N ASP A 327 -34.35 -26.81 16.52
CA ASP A 327 -35.67 -27.14 15.99
C ASP A 327 -36.15 -26.07 15.01
N ASN A 328 -35.86 -24.80 15.30
CA ASN A 328 -36.13 -23.69 14.38
C ASN A 328 -35.36 -23.86 13.07
N VAL A 329 -34.05 -24.06 13.12
CA VAL A 329 -33.21 -24.25 11.93
C VAL A 329 -33.65 -25.47 11.11
N THR A 330 -34.02 -26.56 11.79
CA THR A 330 -34.51 -27.78 11.14
C THR A 330 -35.85 -27.54 10.43
N ARG A 331 -36.75 -26.73 11.00
CA ARG A 331 -38.01 -26.34 10.35
C ARG A 331 -37.78 -25.46 9.14
N THR A 332 -36.86 -24.50 9.24
CA THR A 332 -36.52 -23.61 8.11
C THR A 332 -35.92 -24.42 6.95
N ALA A 333 -35.02 -25.35 7.24
CA ALA A 333 -34.42 -26.22 6.22
C ALA A 333 -35.46 -27.13 5.52
N LYS A 334 -36.47 -27.62 6.26
CA LYS A 334 -37.54 -28.47 5.68
C LYS A 334 -38.55 -27.70 4.83
N ARG A 335 -38.70 -26.39 5.03
CA ARG A 335 -39.65 -25.57 4.28
C ARG A 335 -39.16 -25.19 2.87
N GLY A 336 -37.86 -25.39 2.59
CA GLY A 336 -37.24 -24.90 1.36
C GLY A 336 -37.26 -23.36 1.29
N PRO A 337 -36.45 -22.75 0.41
CA PRO A 337 -36.60 -21.34 0.07
C PRO A 337 -37.98 -21.01 -0.52
#